data_AF-A0AA35KME0-F1
#
_entry.id   AF-A0AA35KME0-F1
#
_cell.length_a   1.000
_cell.length_b   1.000
_cell.length_c   1.000
_cell.angle_alpha   90.00
_cell.angle_beta   90.00
_cell.angle_gamma   90.00
#
_symmetry.space_group_name_H-M   'P 1'
#
loop_
_entity.id
_entity.type
_entity.pdbx_description
1 polymer ?
#
loop_
_entity_poly.entity_id
_entity_poly.type
_entity_poly.pdbx_seq_one_letter_code
_entity_poly.pdbx_strand_id
1 'polypeptide(L)'
;MDKKALSAQLGFMHVVKEEVKTITKFLQFLGWIEKREIRVVLKITNLDKCTQDKVVGVLDAINILLSDKDAPFISILAADTSILVECIQKNKNMNGYLYLDRIVSLPFSLPQMTPKDEEVNNKEIIFIRDQLKNHRYIPGNSAQLKRVLSTVLTICSMTKVTSETEAEHKEKIKEAIDWVVLANCWPCRLSWILQCEEDNRQQRKLEESQAANPNVRQGNGRRHQQGTQAEKTLLQIYNDHESEFAEYAAKDNIQSLLELDGDPDLFTSFLVNKERSFTAEKVSFFANLLLNLDYSLKRPFELLRGRRNIRKSEKRQQELAEIVTRL
;
A
#
# COMPACT_ATOMS: atom_id res chain seq x y z
N MET A 1 1.49 -32.78 38.14
CA MET A 1 0.49 -32.16 37.26
C MET A 1 -0.90 -32.54 37.74
N ASP A 2 -1.71 -31.56 38.15
CA ASP A 2 -3.05 -31.79 38.72
C ASP A 2 -4.07 -32.21 37.66
N LYS A 3 -4.65 -33.41 37.81
CA LYS A 3 -5.67 -33.97 36.89
C LYS A 3 -6.89 -33.06 36.72
N LYS A 4 -7.22 -32.25 37.73
CA LYS A 4 -8.32 -31.28 37.68
C LYS A 4 -8.05 -30.11 36.73
N ALA A 5 -6.81 -29.61 36.69
CA ALA A 5 -6.43 -28.52 35.79
C ALA A 5 -6.45 -28.97 34.32
N LEU A 6 -5.97 -30.18 34.04
CA LEU A 6 -5.99 -30.78 32.71
C LEU A 6 -7.44 -31.01 32.22
N SER A 7 -8.33 -31.49 33.09
CA SER A 7 -9.76 -31.67 32.76
C SER A 7 -10.47 -30.35 32.48
N ALA A 8 -10.16 -29.28 33.21
CA ALA A 8 -10.72 -27.95 32.98
C ALA A 8 -10.22 -27.34 31.66
N GLN A 9 -8.93 -27.52 31.34
CA GLN A 9 -8.34 -27.07 30.09
C GLN A 9 -8.92 -27.82 28.88
N LEU A 10 -9.14 -29.13 28.98
CA LEU A 10 -9.83 -29.90 27.93
C LEU A 10 -11.28 -29.43 27.73
N GLY A 11 -12.00 -29.12 28.81
CA GLY A 11 -13.36 -28.59 28.74
C GLY A 11 -13.42 -27.22 28.06
N PHE A 12 -12.51 -26.31 28.40
CA PHE A 12 -12.41 -24.99 27.76
C PHE A 12 -12.09 -25.10 26.26
N MET A 13 -11.15 -25.98 25.89
CA MET A 13 -10.76 -26.21 24.49
C MET A 13 -11.93 -26.69 23.63
N HIS A 14 -12.82 -27.51 24.21
CA HIS A 14 -14.02 -27.98 23.53
C HIS A 14 -15.00 -26.83 23.26
N VAL A 15 -15.23 -25.96 24.25
CA VAL A 15 -16.08 -24.77 24.09
C VAL A 15 -15.54 -23.85 23.00
N VAL A 16 -14.22 -23.55 23.04
CA VAL A 16 -13.58 -22.71 22.02
C VAL A 16 -13.76 -23.31 20.62
N LYS A 17 -13.66 -24.64 20.48
CA LYS A 17 -13.86 -25.30 19.20
C LYS A 17 -15.31 -25.17 18.68
N GLU A 18 -16.30 -25.27 19.55
CA GLU A 18 -17.71 -25.05 19.17
C GLU A 18 -17.99 -23.60 18.76
N GLU A 19 -17.39 -22.63 19.46
CA GLU A 19 -17.46 -21.20 19.07
C GLU A 19 -16.84 -20.96 17.70
N VAL A 20 -15.63 -21.49 17.46
CA VAL A 20 -14.94 -21.39 16.16
C VAL A 20 -15.77 -22.04 15.05
N LYS A 21 -16.42 -23.16 15.32
CA LYS A 21 -17.31 -23.83 14.37
C LYS A 21 -18.56 -23.00 14.06
N THR A 22 -19.09 -22.30 15.05
CA THR A 22 -20.22 -21.39 14.89
C THR A 22 -19.84 -20.19 14.01
N ILE A 23 -18.68 -19.59 14.26
CA ILE A 23 -18.13 -18.51 13.43
C ILE A 23 -17.90 -18.99 11.99
N THR A 24 -17.35 -20.20 11.82
CA THR A 24 -17.12 -20.81 10.51
C THR A 24 -18.42 -20.94 9.70
N LYS A 25 -19.48 -21.49 10.31
CA LYS A 25 -20.81 -21.60 9.67
C LYS A 25 -21.39 -20.24 9.32
N PHE A 26 -21.23 -19.26 10.20
CA PHE A 26 -21.69 -17.89 9.96
C PHE A 26 -20.96 -17.24 8.78
N LEU A 27 -19.64 -17.38 8.70
CA LEU A 27 -18.85 -16.87 7.58
C LEU A 27 -19.18 -17.56 6.26
N GLN A 28 -19.44 -18.87 6.27
CA GLN A 28 -19.93 -19.61 5.11
C GLN A 28 -21.30 -19.11 4.64
N PHE A 29 -22.21 -18.84 5.57
CA PHE A 29 -23.52 -18.25 5.27
C PHE A 29 -23.39 -16.84 4.67
N LEU A 30 -22.55 -15.98 5.24
CA LEU A 30 -22.26 -14.66 4.67
C LEU A 30 -21.64 -14.76 3.28
N GLY A 31 -20.70 -15.68 3.08
CA GLY A 31 -20.08 -15.90 1.78
C GLY A 31 -21.08 -16.35 0.71
N TRP A 32 -22.09 -17.13 1.11
CA TRP A 32 -23.21 -17.49 0.23
C TRP A 32 -24.07 -16.28 -0.17
N ILE A 33 -24.40 -15.41 0.78
CA ILE A 33 -25.15 -14.16 0.52
C ILE A 33 -24.38 -13.24 -0.42
N GLU A 34 -23.09 -13.04 -0.14
CA GLU A 34 -22.24 -12.11 -0.87
C GLU A 34 -21.68 -12.69 -2.19
N LYS A 35 -21.97 -13.98 -2.48
CA LYS A 35 -21.43 -14.74 -3.62
C LYS A 35 -19.91 -14.66 -3.75
N ARG A 36 -19.21 -14.60 -2.61
CA ARG A 36 -17.74 -14.57 -2.54
C ARG A 36 -17.27 -15.40 -1.35
N GLU A 37 -16.09 -16.00 -1.50
CA GLU A 37 -15.46 -16.71 -0.38
C GLU A 37 -14.92 -15.69 0.62
N ILE A 38 -15.30 -15.81 1.89
CA ILE A 38 -14.80 -14.96 2.97
C ILE A 38 -13.76 -15.73 3.76
N ARG A 39 -12.54 -15.20 3.82
CA ARG A 39 -11.44 -15.72 4.64
C ARG A 39 -11.03 -14.71 5.70
N VAL A 40 -10.71 -15.20 6.89
CA VAL A 40 -10.25 -14.42 8.03
C VAL A 40 -8.74 -14.59 8.16
N VAL A 41 -8.00 -13.49 8.02
CA VAL A 41 -6.53 -13.49 8.16
C VAL A 41 -6.16 -13.05 9.57
N LEU A 42 -5.50 -13.92 10.32
CA LEU A 42 -4.97 -13.68 11.66
C LEU A 42 -3.48 -13.37 11.56
N LYS A 43 -3.10 -12.12 11.82
CA LYS A 43 -1.70 -11.70 11.84
C LYS A 43 -1.18 -11.73 13.28
N ILE A 44 -0.25 -12.64 13.56
CA ILE A 44 0.36 -12.82 14.88
C ILE A 44 1.81 -12.34 14.79
N THR A 45 2.10 -11.20 15.42
CA THR A 45 3.44 -10.58 15.44
C THR A 45 3.99 -10.54 16.85
N ASN A 46 5.32 -10.50 16.98
CA ASN A 46 6.02 -10.32 18.25
C ASN A 46 5.73 -11.43 19.28
N LEU A 47 5.39 -12.65 18.82
CA LEU A 47 5.13 -13.77 19.72
C LEU A 47 6.36 -14.09 20.57
N ASP A 48 7.55 -13.91 20.00
CA ASP A 48 8.88 -14.02 20.62
C ASP A 48 9.11 -13.08 21.81
N LYS A 49 8.31 -12.03 21.98
CA LYS A 49 8.39 -11.11 23.14
C LYS A 49 7.49 -11.50 24.30
N CYS A 50 6.67 -12.53 24.13
CA CYS A 50 5.72 -12.98 25.14
C CYS A 50 6.40 -13.91 26.16
N THR A 51 5.77 -14.07 27.32
CA THR A 51 6.20 -15.07 28.30
C THR A 51 6.01 -16.48 27.75
N GLN A 52 6.86 -17.42 28.17
CA GLN A 52 6.93 -18.77 27.63
C GLN A 52 5.57 -19.49 27.59
N ASP A 53 4.75 -19.35 28.64
CA ASP A 53 3.43 -19.98 28.72
C ASP A 53 2.44 -19.39 27.72
N LYS A 54 2.53 -18.08 27.46
CA LYS A 54 1.68 -17.39 26.47
C LYS A 54 2.08 -17.78 25.06
N VAL A 55 3.37 -17.94 24.79
CA VAL A 55 3.87 -18.42 23.49
C VAL A 55 3.25 -19.76 23.15
N VAL A 56 3.35 -20.72 24.08
CA VAL A 56 2.81 -22.06 23.89
C VAL A 56 1.29 -22.02 23.77
N GLY A 57 0.60 -21.23 24.60
CA GLY A 57 -0.85 -21.08 24.53
C GLY A 57 -1.35 -20.52 23.20
N VAL A 58 -0.65 -19.54 22.62
CA VAL A 58 -0.99 -19.01 21.29
C VAL A 58 -0.75 -20.05 20.20
N LEU A 59 0.35 -20.80 20.25
CA LEU A 59 0.60 -21.88 19.28
C LEU A 59 -0.45 -23.00 19.37
N ASP A 60 -0.91 -23.33 20.57
CA ASP A 60 -2.05 -24.25 20.77
C ASP A 60 -3.34 -23.69 20.19
N ALA A 61 -3.62 -22.40 20.39
CA ALA A 61 -4.78 -21.74 19.81
C ALA A 61 -4.77 -21.76 18.27
N ILE A 62 -3.61 -21.49 17.64
CA ILE A 62 -3.44 -21.60 16.19
C ILE A 62 -3.74 -23.04 15.74
N ASN A 63 -3.23 -24.04 16.44
CA ASN A 63 -3.47 -25.44 16.09
C ASN A 63 -4.96 -25.81 16.17
N ILE A 64 -5.69 -25.30 17.16
CA ILE A 64 -7.15 -25.50 17.27
C ILE A 64 -7.88 -24.84 16.10
N LEU A 65 -7.52 -23.60 15.77
CA LEU A 65 -8.13 -22.85 14.66
C LEU A 65 -7.91 -23.52 13.31
N LEU A 66 -6.73 -24.12 13.11
CA LEU A 66 -6.35 -24.82 11.88
C LEU A 66 -6.68 -26.32 11.89
N SER A 67 -7.31 -26.83 12.96
CA SER A 67 -7.64 -28.27 13.07
C SER A 67 -8.72 -28.70 12.08
N ASP A 68 -9.55 -27.77 11.61
CA ASP A 68 -10.61 -28.05 10.65
C ASP A 68 -10.18 -27.58 9.25
N LYS A 69 -10.27 -28.48 8.27
CA LYS A 69 -9.79 -28.27 6.89
C LYS A 69 -10.63 -27.25 6.14
N ASP A 70 -11.91 -27.12 6.51
CA ASP A 70 -12.87 -26.22 5.86
C ASP A 70 -12.98 -24.88 6.59
N ALA A 71 -12.12 -24.64 7.58
CA ALA A 71 -12.13 -23.42 8.35
C ALA A 71 -11.58 -22.24 7.53
N PRO A 72 -12.26 -21.08 7.51
CA PRO A 72 -11.89 -19.94 6.68
C PRO A 72 -10.71 -19.13 7.27
N PHE A 73 -9.84 -19.73 8.09
CA PHE A 73 -8.78 -19.01 8.80
C PHE A 73 -7.42 -19.18 8.13
N ILE A 74 -6.71 -18.07 7.96
CA ILE A 74 -5.31 -18.03 7.53
C ILE A 74 -4.52 -17.36 8.64
N SER A 75 -3.58 -18.09 9.26
CA SER A 75 -2.72 -17.55 10.32
C SER A 75 -1.33 -17.23 9.78
N ILE A 76 -0.93 -15.96 9.90
CA ILE A 76 0.42 -15.49 9.55
C ILE A 76 1.20 -15.28 10.86
N LEU A 77 2.20 -16.12 11.10
CA LEU A 77 3.07 -16.06 12.27
C LEU A 77 4.40 -15.39 11.91
N ALA A 78 4.70 -14.25 12.53
CA ALA A 78 5.97 -13.55 12.42
C ALA A 78 6.66 -13.49 13.79
N ALA A 79 7.64 -14.38 14.01
CA ALA A 79 8.42 -14.48 15.24
C ALA A 79 9.78 -15.13 14.98
N ASP A 80 10.72 -14.98 15.92
CA ASP A 80 12.01 -15.69 15.89
C ASP A 80 11.82 -17.18 16.24
N THR A 81 12.11 -18.06 15.27
CA THR A 81 11.99 -19.51 15.40
C THR A 81 12.83 -20.08 16.56
N SER A 82 14.00 -19.52 16.83
CA SER A 82 14.91 -20.01 17.88
C SER A 82 14.28 -19.84 19.26
N ILE A 83 13.67 -18.68 19.51
CA ILE A 83 12.97 -18.36 20.76
C ILE A 83 11.72 -19.25 20.92
N LEU A 84 10.95 -19.44 19.85
CA LEU A 84 9.77 -20.32 19.89
C LEU A 84 10.15 -21.76 20.23
N VAL A 85 11.20 -22.29 19.58
CA VAL A 85 11.69 -23.65 19.81
C VAL A 85 12.13 -23.85 21.25
N GLU A 86 12.90 -22.91 21.80
CA GLU A 86 13.33 -22.93 23.20
C GLU A 86 12.12 -22.93 24.16
N CYS A 87 11.13 -22.07 23.89
CA CYS A 87 9.91 -22.00 24.70
C CYS A 87 9.12 -23.32 24.69
N ILE A 88 8.99 -23.95 23.51
CA ILE A 88 8.28 -25.22 23.35
C ILE A 88 9.03 -26.36 24.04
N GLN A 89 10.35 -26.45 23.86
CA GLN A 89 11.17 -27.51 24.44
C GLN A 89 11.11 -27.49 25.97
N LYS A 90 11.20 -26.30 26.56
CA LYS A 90 11.13 -26.10 28.01
C LYS A 90 9.74 -26.39 28.60
N ASN A 91 8.64 -26.17 27.86
CA ASN A 91 7.28 -26.35 28.37
C ASN A 91 6.65 -27.73 28.06
N LYS A 92 6.96 -28.30 26.89
CA LYS A 92 6.31 -29.54 26.40
C LYS A 92 7.22 -30.77 26.38
N ASN A 93 8.51 -30.66 26.74
CA ASN A 93 9.49 -31.75 26.64
C ASN A 93 9.48 -32.46 25.26
N MET A 94 9.22 -31.69 24.20
CA MET A 94 9.16 -32.17 22.81
C MET A 94 10.11 -31.35 21.95
N ASN A 95 10.55 -31.91 20.83
CA ASN A 95 11.38 -31.17 19.87
C ASN A 95 10.54 -30.02 19.26
N GLY A 96 10.94 -28.77 19.54
CA GLY A 96 10.23 -27.58 19.10
C GLY A 96 10.19 -27.42 17.58
N TYR A 97 11.23 -27.87 16.86
CA TYR A 97 11.24 -27.83 15.40
C TYR A 97 10.19 -28.77 14.81
N LEU A 98 10.10 -30.00 15.32
CA LEU A 98 9.07 -30.97 14.88
C LEU A 98 7.65 -30.53 15.23
N TYR A 99 7.50 -29.75 16.30
CA TYR A 99 6.21 -29.18 16.68
C TYR A 99 5.78 -28.06 15.72
N LEU A 100 6.70 -27.14 15.39
CA LEU A 100 6.42 -26.07 14.44
C LEU A 100 6.15 -26.59 13.03
N ASP A 101 6.88 -27.61 12.57
CA ASP A 101 6.67 -28.24 11.25
C ASP A 101 5.25 -28.82 11.08
N ARG A 102 4.60 -29.23 12.18
CA ARG A 102 3.21 -29.72 12.15
C ARG A 102 2.16 -28.61 12.07
N ILE A 103 2.49 -27.40 12.48
CA ILE A 103 1.56 -26.26 12.58
C ILE A 103 1.78 -25.28 11.43
N VAL A 104 3.02 -25.08 11.02
CA VAL A 104 3.42 -24.10 10.01
C VAL A 104 3.33 -24.74 8.63
N SER A 105 2.27 -24.43 7.90
CA SER A 105 2.05 -24.96 6.54
C SER A 105 3.05 -24.45 5.51
N LEU A 106 3.60 -23.25 5.70
CA LEU A 106 4.57 -22.63 4.79
C LEU A 106 5.59 -21.80 5.59
N PRO A 107 6.78 -22.36 5.89
CA PRO A 107 7.85 -21.60 6.49
C PRO A 107 8.53 -20.74 5.42
N PHE A 108 8.69 -19.45 5.70
CA PHE A 108 9.61 -18.59 4.98
C PHE A 108 10.43 -17.81 6.00
N SER A 109 11.72 -17.67 5.74
CA SER A 109 12.61 -16.86 6.56
C SER A 109 12.88 -15.55 5.84
N LEU A 110 12.82 -14.45 6.56
CA LEU A 110 13.48 -13.24 6.11
C LEU A 110 14.99 -13.53 6.11
N PRO A 111 15.73 -13.16 5.07
CA PRO A 111 17.18 -13.35 5.04
C PRO A 111 17.80 -12.71 6.28
N GLN A 112 18.68 -13.47 6.96
CA GLN A 112 19.44 -12.92 8.08
C GLN A 112 20.28 -11.76 7.56
N MET A 113 20.16 -10.60 8.21
CA MET A 113 21.04 -9.48 7.90
C MET A 113 22.47 -9.93 8.23
N THR A 114 23.35 -9.96 7.23
CA THR A 114 24.76 -10.20 7.47
C THR A 114 25.35 -9.01 8.23
N PRO A 115 26.50 -9.13 8.92
CA PRO A 115 27.16 -7.98 9.54
C PRO A 115 27.44 -6.84 8.54
N LYS A 116 27.66 -7.19 7.26
CA LYS A 116 27.74 -6.22 6.17
C LYS A 116 26.40 -5.54 5.91
N ASP A 117 25.30 -6.29 5.88
CA ASP A 117 23.95 -5.74 5.74
C ASP A 117 23.55 -4.89 6.96
N GLU A 118 23.95 -5.26 8.17
CA GLU A 118 23.74 -4.45 9.38
C GLU A 118 24.56 -3.16 9.35
N GLU A 119 25.84 -3.21 8.93
CA GLU A 119 26.67 -2.02 8.79
C GLU A 119 26.16 -1.10 7.67
N VAL A 120 25.75 -1.66 6.53
CA VAL A 120 25.11 -0.94 5.42
C VAL A 120 23.78 -0.35 5.89
N ASN A 121 22.94 -1.11 6.58
CA ASN A 121 21.67 -0.64 7.13
C ASN A 121 21.89 0.45 8.19
N ASN A 122 22.92 0.34 9.03
CA ASN A 122 23.27 1.37 10.00
C ASN A 122 23.77 2.66 9.32
N LYS A 123 24.61 2.55 8.29
CA LYS A 123 25.05 3.70 7.46
C LYS A 123 23.87 4.34 6.75
N GLU A 124 22.95 3.55 6.19
CA GLU A 124 21.72 4.02 5.58
C GLU A 124 20.79 4.69 6.58
N ILE A 125 20.57 4.09 7.76
CA ILE A 125 19.76 4.66 8.84
C ILE A 125 20.33 6.02 9.26
N ILE A 126 21.65 6.13 9.41
CA ILE A 126 22.32 7.39 9.76
C ILE A 126 22.13 8.41 8.64
N PHE A 127 22.38 8.02 7.38
CA PHE A 127 22.24 8.89 6.22
C PHE A 127 20.79 9.38 6.06
N ILE A 128 19.81 8.48 6.07
CA ILE A 128 18.38 8.82 5.98
C ILE A 128 18.01 9.74 7.13
N ARG A 129 18.43 9.44 8.36
CA ARG A 129 18.14 10.28 9.53
C ARG A 129 18.72 11.69 9.37
N ASP A 130 19.92 11.83 8.83
CA ASP A 130 20.53 13.13 8.57
C ASP A 130 19.75 13.91 7.51
N GLN A 131 19.40 13.26 6.40
CA GLN A 131 18.56 13.86 5.35
C GLN A 131 17.19 14.28 5.87
N LEU A 132 16.54 13.45 6.69
CA LEU A 132 15.22 13.74 7.27
C LEU A 132 15.28 14.84 8.34
N LYS A 133 16.33 14.92 9.15
CA LYS A 133 16.51 15.99 10.15
C LYS A 133 16.66 17.36 9.49
N ASN A 134 17.35 17.41 8.36
CA ASN A 134 17.53 18.63 7.57
C ASN A 134 16.33 18.91 6.64
N HIS A 135 15.30 18.07 6.68
CA HIS A 135 14.17 18.15 5.78
C HIS A 135 13.14 19.18 6.26
N ARG A 136 13.07 20.33 5.59
CA ARG A 136 12.19 21.47 5.91
C ARG A 136 10.68 21.18 5.98
N TYR A 137 10.25 19.99 5.56
CA TYR A 137 8.85 19.64 5.36
C TYR A 137 8.31 18.63 6.38
N ILE A 138 9.18 18.03 7.20
CA ILE A 138 8.77 17.04 8.20
C ILE A 138 8.52 17.77 9.52
N PRO A 139 7.33 17.67 10.12
CA PRO A 139 7.08 18.21 11.45
C PRO A 139 8.01 17.50 12.45
N GLY A 140 8.60 18.24 13.40
CA GLY A 140 9.60 17.73 14.37
C GLY A 140 9.11 16.64 15.35
N ASN A 141 8.02 15.93 15.05
CA ASN A 141 7.48 14.83 15.82
C ASN A 141 8.32 13.56 15.63
N SER A 142 8.91 13.08 16.72
CA SER A 142 9.73 11.86 16.74
C SER A 142 9.01 10.59 16.26
N ALA A 143 7.69 10.48 16.46
CA ALA A 143 6.90 9.34 16.01
C ALA A 143 6.67 9.37 14.50
N GLN A 144 6.39 10.54 13.93
CA GLN A 144 6.26 10.73 12.48
C GLN A 144 7.61 10.48 11.79
N LEU A 145 8.69 11.01 12.36
CA LEU A 145 10.05 10.77 11.85
C LEU A 145 10.42 9.28 11.85
N LYS A 146 10.09 8.56 12.94
CA LYS A 146 10.29 7.10 13.01
C LYS A 146 9.46 6.35 11.96
N ARG A 147 8.22 6.77 11.70
CA ARG A 147 7.37 6.18 10.66
C ARG A 147 7.98 6.40 9.28
N VAL A 148 8.33 7.65 8.95
CA VAL A 148 8.96 8.02 7.67
C VAL A 148 10.24 7.23 7.46
N LEU A 149 11.12 7.17 8.46
CA LEU A 149 12.35 6.39 8.42
C LEU A 149 12.07 4.91 8.13
N SER A 150 11.11 4.31 8.85
CA SER A 150 10.76 2.89 8.69
C SER A 150 10.24 2.61 7.28
N THR A 151 9.41 3.49 6.72
CA THR A 151 8.90 3.28 5.37
C THR A 151 9.98 3.47 4.31
N VAL A 152 10.84 4.49 4.42
CA VAL A 152 11.97 4.68 3.49
C VAL A 152 12.86 3.44 3.48
N LEU A 153 13.22 2.91 4.65
CA LEU A 153 14.04 1.70 4.77
C LEU A 153 13.37 0.47 4.13
N THR A 154 12.05 0.34 4.30
CA THR A 154 11.30 -0.76 3.69
C THR A 154 11.28 -0.65 2.17
N ILE A 155 11.00 0.56 1.63
CA ILE A 155 11.08 0.84 0.19
C ILE A 155 12.47 0.51 -0.34
N CYS A 156 13.53 0.99 0.31
CA CYS A 156 14.91 0.72 -0.09
C CYS A 156 15.22 -0.78 -0.05
N SER A 157 14.79 -1.50 0.98
CA SER A 157 15.01 -2.95 1.08
C SER A 157 14.31 -3.74 -0.03
N MET A 158 13.14 -3.28 -0.49
CA MET A 158 12.42 -3.91 -1.60
C MET A 158 13.05 -3.57 -2.97
N THR A 159 13.69 -2.41 -3.10
CA THR A 159 14.33 -1.96 -4.36
C THR A 159 15.81 -2.32 -4.47
N LYS A 160 16.43 -2.78 -3.38
CA LYS A 160 17.85 -3.21 -3.30
C LYS A 160 18.24 -4.40 -4.17
N VAL A 161 17.34 -4.95 -4.99
CA VAL A 161 17.65 -6.08 -5.87
C VAL A 161 18.52 -5.68 -7.07
N THR A 162 18.77 -4.38 -7.34
CA THR A 162 19.46 -3.95 -8.59
C THR A 162 20.24 -2.62 -8.49
N SER A 163 21.17 -2.43 -7.56
CA SER A 163 22.06 -1.25 -7.57
C SER A 163 23.52 -1.66 -7.75
N GLU A 164 24.18 -1.13 -8.80
CA GLU A 164 25.56 -1.47 -9.17
C GLU A 164 26.59 -0.54 -8.48
N THR A 165 26.20 0.67 -8.02
CA THR A 165 27.10 1.63 -7.36
C THR A 165 26.53 2.29 -6.08
N GLU A 166 27.42 2.78 -5.18
CA GLU A 166 27.04 3.46 -3.93
C GLU A 166 26.36 4.84 -4.17
N ALA A 167 26.74 5.54 -5.23
CA ALA A 167 26.17 6.85 -5.57
C ALA A 167 24.71 6.72 -6.02
N GLU A 168 24.43 5.78 -6.93
CA GLU A 168 23.06 5.48 -7.38
C GLU A 168 22.17 5.03 -6.22
N HIS A 169 22.74 4.28 -5.28
CA HIS A 169 22.01 3.85 -4.10
C HIS A 169 21.60 5.03 -3.20
N LYS A 170 22.50 6.00 -2.98
CA LYS A 170 22.19 7.23 -2.24
C LYS A 170 21.15 8.09 -2.97
N GLU A 171 21.19 8.13 -4.29
CA GLU A 171 20.17 8.80 -5.12
C GLU A 171 18.79 8.17 -4.90
N LYS A 172 18.68 6.84 -5.02
CA LYS A 172 17.43 6.09 -4.77
C LYS A 172 16.87 6.32 -3.37
N ILE A 173 17.75 6.42 -2.36
CA ILE A 173 17.34 6.75 -1.00
C ILE A 173 16.73 8.15 -0.93
N LYS A 174 17.35 9.16 -1.56
CA LYS A 174 16.80 10.52 -1.60
C LYS A 174 15.45 10.55 -2.30
N GLU A 175 15.30 9.87 -3.42
CA GLU A 175 14.03 9.75 -4.14
C GLU A 175 12.95 9.09 -3.27
N ALA A 176 13.29 8.03 -2.56
CA ALA A 176 12.39 7.37 -1.63
C ALA A 176 11.99 8.31 -0.47
N ILE A 177 12.92 9.07 0.09
CA ILE A 177 12.64 10.09 1.12
C ILE A 177 11.65 11.12 0.58
N ASP A 178 11.95 11.70 -0.58
CA ASP A 178 11.11 12.73 -1.17
C ASP A 178 9.69 12.17 -1.45
N TRP A 179 9.57 10.93 -1.92
CA TRP A 179 8.29 10.25 -2.13
C TRP A 179 7.52 10.06 -0.83
N VAL A 180 8.18 9.53 0.21
CA VAL A 180 7.58 9.31 1.53
C VAL A 180 7.12 10.64 2.12
N VAL A 181 7.89 11.71 1.97
CA VAL A 181 7.49 13.04 2.45
C VAL A 181 6.30 13.54 1.66
N LEU A 182 6.31 13.47 0.33
CA LEU A 182 5.20 13.90 -0.52
C LEU A 182 3.89 13.18 -0.14
N ALA A 183 3.94 11.86 0.03
CA ALA A 183 2.77 11.04 0.39
C ALA A 183 2.26 11.28 1.81
N ASN A 184 3.13 11.60 2.77
CA ASN A 184 2.73 11.89 4.15
C ASN A 184 2.27 13.32 4.36
N CYS A 185 2.89 14.29 3.66
CA CYS A 185 2.61 15.70 3.86
C CYS A 185 1.49 16.22 2.97
N TRP A 186 1.29 15.68 1.77
CA TRP A 186 0.23 16.11 0.86
C TRP A 186 -0.50 14.95 0.17
N PRO A 187 -1.09 14.03 0.95
CA PRO A 187 -1.78 12.85 0.42
C PRO A 187 -2.94 13.19 -0.53
N CYS A 188 -3.67 14.29 -0.32
CA CYS A 188 -4.81 14.70 -1.15
C CYS A 188 -4.34 15.21 -2.51
N ARG A 189 -3.45 16.22 -2.54
CA ARG A 189 -2.86 16.73 -3.80
C ARG A 189 -2.10 15.65 -4.56
N LEU A 190 -1.37 14.77 -3.87
CA LEU A 190 -0.70 13.64 -4.51
C LEU A 190 -1.71 12.67 -5.14
N SER A 191 -2.78 12.31 -4.43
CA SER A 191 -3.83 11.43 -4.94
C SER A 191 -4.52 12.02 -6.17
N TRP A 192 -4.74 13.34 -6.20
CA TRP A 192 -5.24 14.05 -7.37
C TRP A 192 -4.31 13.91 -8.58
N ILE A 193 -3.01 14.18 -8.39
CA ILE A 193 -2.02 14.07 -9.46
C ILE A 193 -1.96 12.63 -10.00
N LEU A 194 -1.97 11.64 -9.11
CA LEU A 194 -1.99 10.22 -9.48
C LEU A 194 -3.24 9.85 -10.28
N GLN A 195 -4.39 10.42 -9.95
CA GLN A 195 -5.62 10.23 -10.71
C GLN A 195 -5.52 10.86 -12.11
N CYS A 196 -5.01 12.10 -12.20
CA CYS A 196 -4.80 12.77 -13.48
C CYS A 196 -3.91 11.94 -14.41
N GLU A 197 -2.81 11.41 -13.88
CA GLU A 197 -1.88 10.62 -14.69
C GLU A 197 -2.44 9.26 -15.09
N GLU A 198 -3.24 8.63 -14.23
CA GLU A 198 -3.95 7.42 -14.60
C GLU A 198 -4.95 7.67 -15.74
N ASP A 199 -5.77 8.72 -15.65
CA ASP A 199 -6.71 9.09 -16.71
C ASP A 199 -5.97 9.34 -18.03
N ASN A 200 -4.86 10.09 -18.00
CA ASN A 200 -4.03 10.36 -19.17
C ASN A 200 -3.46 9.06 -19.77
N ARG A 201 -3.06 8.11 -18.93
CA ARG A 201 -2.57 6.80 -19.37
C ARG A 201 -3.69 5.95 -19.98
N GLN A 202 -4.87 5.95 -19.40
CA GLN A 202 -6.04 5.23 -19.92
C GLN A 202 -6.49 5.82 -21.27
N GLN A 203 -6.49 7.14 -21.40
CA GLN A 203 -6.83 7.84 -22.64
C GLN A 203 -5.84 7.51 -23.77
N ARG A 204 -4.53 7.54 -23.49
CA ARG A 204 -3.49 7.12 -24.45
C ARG A 204 -3.74 5.71 -24.99
N LYS A 205 -4.05 4.75 -24.10
CA LYS A 205 -4.37 3.36 -24.49
C LYS A 205 -5.62 3.27 -25.37
N LEU A 206 -6.65 4.07 -25.11
CA LEU A 206 -7.87 4.11 -25.92
C LEU A 206 -7.58 4.66 -27.32
N GLU A 207 -6.81 5.74 -27.42
CA GLU A 207 -6.40 6.35 -28.69
C GLU A 207 -5.53 5.40 -29.53
N GLU A 208 -4.58 4.71 -28.90
CA GLU A 208 -3.76 3.68 -29.54
C GLU A 208 -4.63 2.52 -30.07
N SER A 209 -5.61 2.07 -29.27
CA SER A 209 -6.54 0.99 -29.67
C SER A 209 -7.46 1.42 -30.81
N GLN A 210 -7.85 2.70 -30.88
CA GLN A 210 -8.66 3.26 -31.96
C GLN A 210 -7.85 3.48 -33.23
N ALA A 211 -6.60 3.94 -33.12
CA ALA A 211 -5.69 4.12 -34.25
C ALA A 211 -5.28 2.79 -34.91
N ALA A 212 -5.29 1.69 -34.16
CA ALA A 212 -5.03 0.35 -34.67
C ALA A 212 -6.21 -0.28 -35.46
N ASN A 213 -7.38 0.37 -35.49
CA ASN A 213 -8.57 -0.13 -36.18
C ASN A 213 -8.63 0.39 -37.64
N PRO A 214 -8.50 -0.46 -38.69
CA PRO A 214 -8.34 0.00 -40.08
C PRO A 214 -9.59 0.66 -40.70
N ASN A 215 -10.75 0.57 -40.05
CA ASN A 215 -12.05 0.91 -40.66
C ASN A 215 -12.57 2.32 -40.35
N VAL A 216 -11.81 3.19 -39.65
CA VAL A 216 -12.24 4.58 -39.39
C VAL A 216 -11.52 5.52 -40.35
N ARG A 217 -12.18 5.83 -41.48
CA ARG A 217 -11.75 6.90 -42.39
C ARG A 217 -11.75 8.23 -41.63
N GLN A 218 -10.57 8.85 -41.52
CA GLN A 218 -10.32 10.13 -40.88
C GLN A 218 -11.22 11.24 -41.48
N GLY A 219 -12.15 11.75 -40.67
CA GLY A 219 -12.64 13.12 -40.79
C GLY A 219 -11.62 14.06 -40.14
N ASN A 220 -11.22 15.10 -40.87
CA ASN A 220 -10.20 16.09 -40.49
C ASN A 220 -10.35 16.61 -39.04
N GLY A 221 -9.31 16.41 -38.23
CA GLY A 221 -9.21 17.01 -36.90
C GLY A 221 -7.80 16.85 -36.32
N ARG A 222 -6.95 17.86 -36.58
CA ARG A 222 -5.66 18.14 -35.92
C ARG A 222 -4.69 16.96 -35.77
N ARG A 223 -3.73 16.87 -36.70
CA ARG A 223 -2.42 16.26 -36.47
C ARG A 223 -1.79 16.91 -35.23
N HIS A 224 -1.93 16.31 -34.05
CA HIS A 224 -0.94 16.49 -33.01
C HIS A 224 0.25 15.60 -33.34
N GLN A 225 1.41 16.24 -33.43
CA GLN A 225 2.67 15.64 -33.81
C GLN A 225 2.96 14.45 -32.90
N GLN A 226 3.19 13.29 -33.51
CA GLN A 226 4.01 12.22 -32.95
C GLN A 226 5.44 12.77 -32.78
N GLY A 227 5.64 13.55 -31.72
CA GLY A 227 6.94 13.82 -31.15
C GLY A 227 7.04 13.02 -29.87
N THR A 228 8.17 12.34 -29.67
CA THR A 228 8.59 11.68 -28.43
C THR A 228 8.05 12.48 -27.23
N GLN A 229 7.00 11.99 -26.57
CA GLN A 229 6.35 12.73 -25.49
C GLN A 229 7.36 12.84 -24.36
N ALA A 230 8.00 14.01 -24.23
CA ALA A 230 8.84 14.33 -23.10
C ALA A 230 8.03 14.04 -21.83
N GLU A 231 8.61 13.24 -20.95
CA GLU A 231 7.93 12.73 -19.77
C GLU A 231 7.45 13.91 -18.92
N LYS A 232 6.14 13.98 -18.65
CA LYS A 232 5.58 15.09 -17.87
C LYS A 232 6.04 14.98 -16.43
N THR A 233 6.44 16.10 -15.84
CA THR A 233 6.74 16.18 -14.41
C THR A 233 5.45 16.27 -13.60
N LEU A 234 5.49 15.91 -12.31
CA LEU A 234 4.30 16.06 -11.45
C LEU A 234 3.80 17.51 -11.37
N LEU A 235 4.72 18.48 -11.39
CA LEU A 235 4.37 19.90 -11.40
C LEU A 235 3.57 20.26 -12.65
N GLN A 236 3.97 19.76 -13.82
CA GLN A 236 3.23 19.98 -15.07
C GLN A 236 1.84 19.34 -15.01
N ILE A 237 1.74 18.11 -14.52
CA ILE A 237 0.45 17.40 -14.38
C ILE A 237 -0.47 18.16 -13.40
N TYR A 238 0.07 18.65 -12.29
CA TYR A 238 -0.70 19.44 -11.33
C TYR A 238 -1.18 20.74 -11.95
N ASN A 239 -0.31 21.51 -12.59
CA ASN A 239 -0.65 22.78 -13.22
C ASN A 239 -1.69 22.63 -14.36
N ASP A 240 -1.58 21.57 -15.17
CA ASP A 240 -2.53 21.24 -16.23
C ASP A 240 -3.97 21.04 -15.68
N HIS A 241 -4.09 20.60 -14.43
CA HIS A 241 -5.35 20.23 -13.78
C HIS A 241 -5.70 21.06 -12.53
N GLU A 242 -4.96 22.13 -12.25
CA GLU A 242 -5.13 22.94 -11.04
C GLU A 242 -6.49 23.64 -11.01
N SER A 243 -6.94 24.18 -12.14
CA SER A 243 -8.24 24.84 -12.26
C SER A 243 -9.41 23.89 -11.94
N GLU A 244 -9.29 22.62 -12.35
CA GLU A 244 -10.28 21.60 -12.04
C GLU A 244 -10.23 21.20 -10.56
N PHE A 245 -9.04 21.09 -9.99
CA PHE A 245 -8.85 20.83 -8.56
C PHE A 245 -9.47 21.95 -7.71
N ALA A 246 -9.21 23.21 -8.06
CA ALA A 246 -9.76 24.39 -7.38
C ALA A 246 -11.30 24.43 -7.45
N GLU A 247 -11.89 24.02 -8.58
CA GLU A 247 -13.35 23.93 -8.72
C GLU A 247 -13.96 22.91 -7.75
N TYR A 248 -13.31 21.76 -7.53
CA TYR A 248 -13.79 20.75 -6.59
C TYR A 248 -13.56 21.16 -5.13
N ALA A 249 -12.43 21.82 -4.83
CA ALA A 249 -12.14 22.39 -3.53
C ALA A 249 -13.21 23.42 -3.13
N ALA A 250 -13.57 24.33 -4.05
CA ALA A 250 -14.56 25.38 -3.80
C ALA A 250 -16.00 24.87 -3.61
N LYS A 251 -16.28 23.62 -3.97
CA LYS A 251 -17.62 23.00 -3.87
C LYS A 251 -17.77 22.12 -2.63
N ASP A 252 -16.85 22.22 -1.66
CA ASP A 252 -16.76 21.38 -0.45
C ASP A 252 -16.71 19.87 -0.72
N ASN A 253 -16.45 19.44 -1.96
CA ASN A 253 -16.45 18.01 -2.32
C ASN A 253 -15.25 17.26 -1.73
N ILE A 254 -14.17 17.99 -1.43
CA ILE A 254 -12.87 17.43 -1.00
C ILE A 254 -12.30 18.14 0.23
N GLN A 255 -13.11 18.92 0.95
CA GLN A 255 -12.65 19.74 2.07
C GLN A 255 -12.00 18.89 3.18
N SER A 256 -12.64 17.77 3.55
CA SER A 256 -12.07 16.82 4.52
C SER A 256 -10.80 16.12 4.06
N LEU A 257 -10.57 16.02 2.74
CA LEU A 257 -9.33 15.49 2.18
C LEU A 257 -8.22 16.55 2.18
N LEU A 258 -8.56 17.81 1.93
CA LEU A 258 -7.61 18.93 1.99
C LEU A 258 -7.07 19.17 3.40
N GLU A 259 -7.85 18.85 4.44
CA GLU A 259 -7.40 18.90 5.84
C GLU A 259 -6.26 17.92 6.15
N LEU A 260 -6.05 16.90 5.31
CA LEU A 260 -4.95 15.95 5.43
C LEU A 260 -3.63 16.49 4.87
N ASP A 261 -3.71 17.52 4.02
CA ASP A 261 -2.54 18.14 3.42
C ASP A 261 -1.92 19.19 4.36
N GLY A 262 -0.60 19.30 4.30
CA GLY A 262 0.13 20.41 4.88
C GLY A 262 -0.01 21.68 4.04
N ASP A 263 0.86 22.65 4.33
CA ASP A 263 0.87 23.95 3.66
C ASP A 263 0.99 23.82 2.12
N PRO A 264 0.10 24.45 1.33
CA PRO A 264 0.09 24.36 -0.13
C PRO A 264 1.22 25.13 -0.82
N ASP A 265 1.77 26.17 -0.20
CA ASP A 265 2.94 26.88 -0.72
C ASP A 265 4.19 26.01 -0.54
N LEU A 266 4.28 25.31 0.59
CA LEU A 266 5.33 24.31 0.80
C LEU A 266 5.23 23.17 -0.23
N PHE A 267 4.03 22.68 -0.55
CA PHE A 267 3.83 21.70 -1.63
C PHE A 267 4.37 22.19 -2.96
N THR A 268 4.01 23.41 -3.35
CA THR A 268 4.46 24.00 -4.62
C THR A 268 5.98 24.18 -4.63
N SER A 269 6.55 24.69 -3.54
CA SER A 269 8.01 24.80 -3.39
C SER A 269 8.72 23.44 -3.48
N PHE A 270 8.08 22.39 -2.97
CA PHE A 270 8.61 21.03 -2.98
C PHE A 270 8.71 20.48 -4.41
N LEU A 271 7.67 20.68 -5.23
CA LEU A 271 7.61 20.23 -6.63
C LEU A 271 8.43 21.09 -7.60
N VAL A 272 8.67 22.37 -7.29
CA VAL A 272 9.49 23.28 -8.12
C VAL A 272 10.98 22.97 -8.01
N ASN A 273 11.43 22.34 -6.92
CA ASN A 273 12.84 22.06 -6.70
C ASN A 273 13.39 21.10 -7.79
N LYS A 274 14.25 21.64 -8.67
CA LYS A 274 14.83 20.91 -9.82
C LYS A 274 15.72 19.74 -9.42
N GLU A 275 16.20 19.70 -8.18
CA GLU A 275 16.93 18.55 -7.64
C GLU A 275 16.02 17.32 -7.45
N ARG A 276 14.70 17.50 -7.48
CA ARG A 276 13.68 16.46 -7.29
C ARG A 276 12.93 16.20 -8.60
N SER A 277 13.48 15.38 -9.47
CA SER A 277 12.85 15.04 -10.75
C SER A 277 11.77 13.97 -10.58
N PHE A 278 10.62 14.32 -10.02
CA PHE A 278 9.45 13.44 -10.03
C PHE A 278 8.80 13.44 -11.41
N THR A 279 9.13 12.42 -12.17
CA THR A 279 8.47 12.11 -13.45
C THR A 279 7.31 11.13 -13.23
N ALA A 280 6.40 11.05 -14.20
CA ALA A 280 5.26 10.14 -14.14
C ALA A 280 5.66 8.67 -13.97
N GLU A 281 6.77 8.23 -14.56
CA GLU A 281 7.31 6.86 -14.46
C GLU A 281 7.82 6.56 -13.06
N LYS A 282 8.65 7.45 -12.48
CA LYS A 282 9.14 7.28 -11.10
C LYS A 282 7.98 7.18 -10.12
N VAL A 283 6.96 8.00 -10.32
CA VAL A 283 5.76 8.01 -9.50
C VAL A 283 4.96 6.72 -9.66
N SER A 284 4.82 6.20 -10.87
CA SER A 284 4.23 4.88 -11.08
C SER A 284 5.03 3.77 -10.42
N PHE A 285 6.36 3.85 -10.45
CA PHE A 285 7.25 2.89 -9.79
C PHE A 285 7.02 2.90 -8.27
N PHE A 286 7.09 4.06 -7.63
CA PHE A 286 6.89 4.17 -6.18
C PHE A 286 5.44 3.91 -5.75
N ALA A 287 4.45 4.25 -6.58
CA ALA A 287 3.06 3.90 -6.34
C ALA A 287 2.88 2.38 -6.28
N ASN A 288 3.55 1.61 -7.14
CA ASN A 288 3.52 0.14 -7.11
C ASN A 288 4.18 -0.46 -5.85
N LEU A 289 5.00 0.31 -5.11
CA LEU A 289 5.63 -0.12 -3.86
C LEU A 289 4.72 0.09 -2.63
N LEU A 290 3.54 0.69 -2.78
CA LEU A 290 2.34 0.62 -1.91
C LEU A 290 2.44 0.88 -0.39
N LEU A 291 3.57 1.35 0.15
CA LEU A 291 3.75 1.43 1.62
C LEU A 291 3.24 2.73 2.29
N ASN A 292 2.94 3.80 1.56
CA ASN A 292 2.60 5.12 2.13
C ASN A 292 1.36 5.80 1.55
N LEU A 293 0.71 5.23 0.54
CA LEU A 293 -0.47 5.83 -0.10
C LEU A 293 -1.72 5.06 0.31
N ASP A 294 -2.68 5.79 0.88
CA ASP A 294 -4.02 5.26 1.12
C ASP A 294 -4.87 5.44 -0.16
N TYR A 295 -5.06 4.35 -0.90
CA TYR A 295 -5.85 4.35 -2.14
C TYR A 295 -7.33 4.67 -1.91
N SER A 296 -7.83 4.59 -0.68
CA SER A 296 -9.20 5.04 -0.38
C SER A 296 -9.38 6.53 -0.68
N LEU A 297 -8.30 7.33 -0.58
CA LEU A 297 -8.31 8.76 -0.91
C LEU A 297 -8.44 9.04 -2.40
N LYS A 298 -8.15 8.05 -3.25
CA LYS A 298 -8.23 8.18 -4.71
C LYS A 298 -9.66 8.04 -5.23
N ARG A 299 -10.46 7.17 -4.60
CA ARG A 299 -11.83 6.85 -5.05
C ARG A 299 -12.74 8.08 -5.17
N PRO A 300 -12.72 9.06 -4.24
CA PRO A 300 -13.47 10.31 -4.41
C PRO A 300 -13.11 11.06 -5.70
N PHE A 301 -11.82 11.15 -6.04
CA PHE A 301 -11.38 11.84 -7.26
C PHE A 301 -11.80 11.10 -8.53
N GLU A 302 -11.71 9.77 -8.55
CA GLU A 302 -12.24 8.94 -9.64
C GLU A 302 -13.72 9.24 -9.91
N LEU A 303 -14.53 9.30 -8.84
CA LEU A 303 -15.97 9.56 -8.95
C LEU A 303 -16.25 10.99 -9.44
N LEU A 304 -15.55 11.99 -8.92
CA LEU A 304 -15.72 13.39 -9.33
C LEU A 304 -15.39 13.58 -10.82
N ARG A 305 -14.22 13.07 -11.24
CA ARG A 305 -13.76 13.18 -12.64
C ARG A 305 -14.62 12.33 -13.58
N GLY A 306 -15.04 11.14 -13.15
CA GLY A 306 -15.99 10.30 -13.88
C GLY A 306 -17.32 11.02 -14.13
N ARG A 307 -17.91 11.65 -13.10
CA ARG A 307 -19.15 12.43 -13.23
C ARG A 307 -18.98 13.63 -14.17
N ARG A 308 -17.84 14.33 -14.11
CA ARG A 308 -17.53 15.44 -15.03
C ARG A 308 -17.44 14.96 -16.48
N ASN A 309 -16.80 13.81 -16.72
CA ASN A 309 -16.66 13.24 -18.05
C ASN A 309 -18.02 12.85 -18.65
N ILE A 310 -18.92 12.23 -17.86
CA ILE A 310 -20.31 11.93 -18.26
C ILE A 310 -21.05 13.22 -18.63
N ARG A 311 -20.98 14.25 -17.79
CA ARG A 311 -21.64 15.54 -18.06
C ARG A 311 -21.09 16.22 -19.31
N LYS A 312 -19.77 16.10 -19.58
CA LYS A 312 -19.14 16.61 -20.80
C LYS A 312 -19.59 15.82 -22.05
N SER A 313 -19.81 14.52 -21.95
CA SER A 313 -20.38 13.75 -23.07
C SER A 313 -21.85 14.12 -23.34
N GLU A 314 -22.66 14.30 -22.30
CA GLU A 314 -24.07 14.70 -22.44
C GLU A 314 -24.21 16.07 -23.09
N LYS A 315 -23.42 17.06 -22.65
CA LYS A 315 -23.41 18.40 -23.26
C LYS A 315 -22.99 18.38 -24.73
N ARG A 316 -21.96 17.60 -25.07
CA ARG A 316 -21.53 17.43 -26.47
C ARG A 316 -22.61 16.79 -27.33
N GLN A 317 -23.34 15.81 -26.81
CA GLN A 317 -24.46 15.19 -27.52
C GLN A 317 -25.61 16.18 -27.73
N GLN A 318 -25.91 17.03 -26.73
CA GLN A 318 -26.93 18.08 -26.84
C GLN A 318 -26.56 19.16 -27.86
N GLU A 319 -25.31 19.66 -27.83
CA GLU A 319 -24.81 20.64 -28.79
C GLU A 319 -24.84 20.10 -30.23
N LEU A 320 -24.46 18.82 -30.42
CA LEU A 320 -24.56 18.17 -31.72
C LEU A 320 -26.01 18.00 -32.19
N ALA A 321 -26.94 17.67 -31.29
CA ALA A 321 -28.36 17.57 -31.61
C ALA A 321 -28.97 18.92 -32.00
N GLU A 322 -28.58 20.01 -31.33
CA GLU A 322 -29.02 21.37 -31.67
C GLU A 322 -28.49 21.84 -33.03
N ILE A 323 -27.24 21.50 -33.37
CA ILE A 323 -26.67 21.80 -34.69
C ILE A 323 -27.40 21.03 -35.80
N VAL A 324 -27.71 19.75 -35.58
CA VAL A 324 -28.45 18.91 -36.54
C VAL A 324 -29.89 19.41 -36.73
N THR A 325 -30.51 19.96 -35.69
CA THR A 325 -31.89 20.49 -35.76
C THR A 325 -31.97 21.87 -36.43
N ARG A 326 -30.84 22.58 -36.56
CA ARG A 326 -30.75 23.91 -37.21
C ARG A 326 -30.32 23.87 -38.68
N LEU A 327 -30.00 22.68 -39.21
CA LEU A 327 -29.69 22.43 -40.63
C LEU A 327 -30.94 21.91 -41.37
#